data_AF-A0AAV4USH7-F1
#
_entry.id   AF-A0AAV4USH7-F1
#
_cell.length_a   1.000
_cell.length_b   1.000
_cell.length_c   1.000
_cell.angle_alpha   90.00
_cell.angle_beta   90.00
_cell.angle_gamma   90.00
#
_symmetry.space_group_name_H-M   'P 1'
#
loop_
_entity.id
_entity.type
_entity.pdbx_description
1 polymer ?
#
loop_
_entity_poly.entity_id
_entity_poly.type
_entity_poly.pdbx_seq_one_letter_code
_entity_poly.pdbx_strand_id
1 'polypeptide(L)' 'SVSPGIVETEFLSRFLKNDPSRKASNLFSKFHALQARDIVDSVLHILSAPLPVEVHDIIVRPYDQKG' A
#
# COMPACT_ATOMS: atom_id res chain seq x y z
N SER A 1 -8.39 9.57 -5.55
CA SER A 1 -8.29 8.30 -4.79
C SER A 1 -6.83 7.96 -4.56
N VAL A 2 -6.56 7.10 -3.57
CA VAL A 2 -5.25 6.48 -3.36
C VAL A 2 -5.47 4.97 -3.41
N SER A 3 -4.81 4.31 -4.35
CA SER A 3 -5.00 2.89 -4.67
C SER A 3 -3.72 2.10 -4.33
N PRO A 4 -3.50 1.74 -3.05
CA PRO A 4 -2.30 1.03 -2.63
C PRO A 4 -2.33 -0.46 -3.00
N GLY A 5 -1.14 -1.01 -3.27
CA GLY A 5 -0.88 -2.45 -3.35
C GLY A 5 -0.76 -3.08 -1.97
N ILE A 6 0.17 -4.02 -1.80
CA ILE A 6 0.43 -4.65 -0.51
C ILE A 6 1.12 -3.63 0.41
N VAL A 7 0.46 -3.35 1.53
CA VAL A 7 0.98 -2.51 2.62
C VAL A 7 1.06 -3.35 3.89
N GLU A 8 2.20 -3.30 4.57
CA GLU A 8 2.40 -3.94 5.86
C GLU A 8 1.58 -3.24 6.94
N THR A 9 0.41 -3.81 7.19
CA THR A 9 -0.54 -3.37 8.20
C THR A 9 -1.22 -4.60 8.79
N GLU A 10 -2.03 -4.40 9.82
CA GLU A 10 -2.85 -5.45 10.41
C GLU A 10 -3.91 -6.01 9.45
N PHE A 11 -4.22 -5.31 8.36
CA PHE A 11 -5.25 -5.71 7.40
C PHE A 11 -5.02 -7.13 6.89
N LEU A 12 -3.82 -7.42 6.39
CA LEU A 12 -3.53 -8.72 5.77
C LEU A 12 -3.53 -9.85 6.81
N SER A 13 -3.06 -9.57 8.03
CA SER A 13 -3.13 -10.52 9.15
C SER A 13 -4.56 -10.84 9.54
N ARG A 14 -5.46 -9.85 9.57
CA ARG A 14 -6.89 -10.04 9.84
C ARG A 14 -7.61 -10.73 8.68
N PHE A 15 -7.23 -10.43 7.45
CA PHE A 15 -7.78 -11.05 6.24
C PHE A 15 -7.46 -12.54 6.15
N LEU A 16 -6.22 -12.93 6.48
CA LEU A 16 -5.74 -14.31 6.42
C LEU A 16 -5.99 -15.12 7.70
N LYS A 17 -6.68 -14.56 8.71
CA LYS A 17 -6.86 -15.20 10.02
C LYS A 17 -7.45 -16.62 9.97
N ASN A 18 -8.23 -16.93 8.93
CA ASN A 18 -8.89 -18.23 8.74
C ASN A 18 -8.17 -19.12 7.71
N ASP A 19 -7.06 -18.67 7.14
CA ASP A 19 -6.25 -19.42 6.20
C ASP A 19 -4.85 -19.69 6.79
N PRO A 20 -4.68 -20.79 7.55
CA PRO A 20 -3.40 -21.11 8.18
C PRO A 20 -2.29 -21.43 7.17
N SER A 21 -2.63 -21.67 5.90
CA SER A 21 -1.64 -21.93 4.83
C SER A 21 -0.92 -20.65 4.39
N ARG A 22 -1.47 -19.47 4.71
CA ARG A 22 -0.93 -18.17 4.30
C ARG A 22 -0.69 -17.27 5.50
N LYS A 23 0.57 -16.87 5.69
CA LYS A 23 0.96 -15.89 6.71
C LYS A 23 1.21 -14.53 6.08
N ALA A 24 0.68 -13.48 6.68
CA ALA A 24 0.88 -12.09 6.23
C ALA A 24 2.37 -11.73 6.13
N SER A 25 3.19 -12.15 7.11
CA SER A 25 4.65 -11.94 7.11
C SER A 25 5.36 -12.52 5.88
N ASN A 26 4.89 -13.64 5.35
CA ASN A 26 5.47 -14.27 4.16
C ASN A 26 5.14 -13.45 2.91
N LEU A 27 3.97 -12.80 2.87
CA LEU A 27 3.58 -11.92 1.78
C LEU A 27 4.31 -10.58 1.86
N PHE A 28 4.46 -10.03 3.07
CA PHE A 28 5.20 -8.78 3.27
C PHE A 28 6.67 -8.90 2.83
N SER A 29 7.33 -9.98 3.24
CA SER A 29 8.73 -10.25 2.84
C SER A 29 8.86 -10.56 1.34
N LYS A 30 7.94 -11.35 0.77
CA LYS A 30 8.01 -11.73 -0.65
C LYS A 30 7.87 -10.56 -1.62
N PHE A 31 7.05 -9.57 -1.27
CA PHE A 31 6.70 -8.46 -2.15
C PHE A 31 7.25 -7.12 -1.67
N HIS A 32 8.22 -7.11 -0.74
CA HIS A 32 8.77 -5.91 -0.12
C HIS A 32 7.68 -4.86 0.19
N ALA A 33 6.69 -5.28 0.97
CA ALA A 33 5.46 -4.51 1.18
C ALA A 33 5.74 -3.06 1.57
N LEU A 34 4.90 -2.17 1.04
CA LEU A 34 4.92 -0.76 1.42
C LEU A 34 4.67 -0.64 2.91
N GLN A 35 5.27 0.35 3.54
CA GLN A 35 4.98 0.73 4.91
C GLN A 35 3.84 1.74 4.93
N ALA A 36 3.13 1.85 6.07
CA ALA A 36 2.09 2.86 6.23
C ALA A 36 2.59 4.28 5.93
N ARG A 37 3.88 4.55 6.23
CA ARG A 37 4.53 5.81 5.93
C ARG A 37 4.59 6.14 4.43
N ASP A 38 4.77 5.15 3.56
CA ASP A 38 4.81 5.38 2.11
C ASP A 38 3.46 5.90 1.60
N ILE A 39 2.36 5.45 2.22
CA ILE A 39 1.01 5.95 1.90
C ILE A 39 0.81 7.36 2.46
N VAL A 40 1.29 7.65 3.68
CA VAL A 40 1.23 9.00 4.26
C VAL A 40 2.00 10.00 3.39
N ASP A 41 3.22 9.64 2.97
CA ASP A 41 4.05 10.49 2.12
C ASP A 41 3.41 10.71 0.74
N SER A 42 2.73 9.69 0.20
CA SER A 42 1.94 9.82 -1.04
C SER A 42 0.75 10.78 -0.88
N VAL A 43 0.04 10.74 0.25
CA VAL A 43 -1.04 11.68 0.56
C VAL A 43 -0.50 13.10 0.75
N LEU A 44 0.63 13.27 1.44
CA LEU A 44 1.29 14.57 1.58
C LEU A 44 1.69 15.15 0.22
N HIS A 45 2.18 14.32 -0.69
CA HIS A 45 2.48 14.73 -2.07
C HIS A 45 1.23 15.24 -2.80
N ILE A 46 0.10 14.52 -2.71
CA ILE A 46 -1.18 14.96 -3.27
C ILE A 46 -1.60 16.32 -2.72
N LEU A 47 -1.57 16.48 -1.40
CA LEU A 47 -2.00 17.72 -0.72
C LEU A 47 -1.04 18.90 -0.98
N SER A 48 0.19 18.62 -1.39
CA SER A 48 1.19 19.64 -1.75
C SER A 48 1.07 20.11 -3.20
N ALA A 49 0.14 19.56 -4.00
CA ALA A 49 -0.09 19.99 -5.37
C ALA A 49 -0.50 21.48 -5.43
N PRO A 50 -0.07 22.25 -6.44
CA PRO A 50 -0.49 23.64 -6.62
C PRO A 50 -2.02 23.77 -6.73
N LEU A 51 -2.57 24.92 -6.30
CA LEU A 51 -4.03 25.19 -6.30
C LEU A 51 -4.80 24.82 -7.58
N PRO A 52 -4.30 25.06 -8.81
CA PRO A 52 -5.04 24.68 -10.01
C PRO A 52 -4.89 23.21 -10.41
N VAL A 53 -4.11 22.41 -9.67
CA VAL A 53 -3.81 21.01 -10.00
C VAL A 53 -4.72 20.06 -9.22
N GLU A 54 -5.40 19.18 -9.94
CA GLU A 54 -6.15 18.07 -9.36
C GLU A 54 -5.36 16.77 -9.51
N VAL A 55 -5.12 16.08 -8.40
CA VAL A 55 -4.64 14.69 -8.43
C VAL A 55 -5.82 13.76 -8.23
N HIS A 56 -6.38 13.28 -9.35
CA HIS A 56 -7.60 12.48 -9.33
C HIS A 56 -7.38 11.07 -8.77
N ASP A 57 -6.30 10.37 -9.15
CA ASP A 57 -5.98 9.03 -8.68
C ASP A 57 -4.47 8.78 -8.67
N ILE A 58 -4.01 7.95 -7.73
CA ILE A 58 -2.64 7.45 -7.68
C ILE A 58 -2.65 5.94 -7.39
N ILE A 59 -1.81 5.20 -8.10
CA ILE A 59 -1.55 3.78 -7.84
C ILE A 59 -0.17 3.68 -7.20
N VAL A 60 -0.11 3.13 -5.98
CA VAL A 60 1.14 2.97 -5.23
C VAL A 60 1.37 1.48 -5.02
N ARG A 61 2.47 0.93 -5.53
CA ARG A 61 2.78 -0.51 -5.40
C ARG A 61 4.24 -0.72 -4.99
N PRO A 62 4.54 -1.79 -4.23
CA PRO A 62 5.89 -2.31 -4.16
C PRO A 62 6.43 -2.56 -5.57
N TYR A 63 7.71 -2.22 -5.79
CA TYR A 63 8.34 -2.30 -7.10
C TYR A 63 8.29 -3.71 -7.73
N ASP A 64 8.34 -4.72 -6.88
CA ASP A 64 8.38 -6.14 -7.20
C ASP A 64 7.00 -6.82 -7.12
N GLN A 65 5.95 -6.09 -6.74
CA GLN A 65 4.58 -6.55 -6.86
C GLN A 65 4.12 -6.41 -8.33
N LYS A 66 4.21 -7.50 -9.10
CA LYS A 66 3.64 -7.56 -10.45
C LYS A 66 2.11 -7.44 -10.39
N GLY A 67 1.56 -6.55 -11.22
CA GLY A 67 0.12 -6.32 -11.39
C GLY A 67 -0.58 -7.45 -12.15
#